data_AF-A0A0N4UA17-F1
#
_entry.id   AF-A0A0N4UA17-F1
#
_cell.length_a   1.000
_cell.length_b   1.000
_cell.length_c   1.000
_cell.angle_alpha   90.00
_cell.angle_beta   90.00
_cell.angle_gamma   90.00
#
_symmetry.space_group_name_H-M   'P 1'
#
loop_
_entity.id
_entity.type
_entity.pdbx_description
1 polymer ?
#
loop_
_entity_poly.entity_id
_entity_poly.type
_entity_poly.pdbx_seq_one_letter_code
_entity_poly.pdbx_strand_id
1 'polypeptide(L)' 'MLAVGRLMRRAIFQGNNTMDKLLIAKLPSEINSQNFKMKAFLKLRCKDCYFIRVDGRWEVKCSQYPRHHTKQAGVLTW' A
#
# COMPACT_ATOMS: atom_id res chain seq x y z
N MET A 1 -17.60 -61.14 15.21
CA MET A 1 -18.56 -60.02 15.13
C MET A 1 -17.78 -58.73 14.90
N LEU A 2 -17.68 -58.35 13.63
CA LEU A 2 -17.43 -57.00 13.12
C LEU A 2 -16.22 -56.23 13.71
N ALA A 3 -15.05 -56.56 13.16
CA ALA A 3 -14.02 -55.58 12.86
C ALA A 3 -14.60 -54.44 11.99
N VAL A 4 -13.85 -53.34 11.85
CA VAL A 4 -14.10 -52.26 10.87
C VAL A 4 -15.16 -51.24 11.29
N GLY A 5 -14.83 -50.39 12.27
CA GLY A 5 -15.62 -49.17 12.52
C GLY A 5 -14.86 -47.96 13.07
N ARG A 6 -13.58 -48.11 13.46
CA ARG A 6 -12.85 -47.11 14.27
C ARG A 6 -11.93 -46.15 13.53
N LEU A 7 -11.84 -46.16 12.19
CA LEU A 7 -10.74 -45.43 11.51
C LEU A 7 -11.12 -44.29 10.55
N MET A 8 -12.40 -44.01 10.29
CA MET A 8 -12.76 -43.08 9.19
C MET A 8 -13.12 -41.63 9.56
N ARG A 9 -13.16 -41.23 10.84
CA ARG A 9 -13.60 -39.85 11.21
C ARG A 9 -12.52 -38.87 11.68
N ARG A 10 -11.24 -39.25 11.70
CA ARG A 10 -10.16 -38.38 12.21
C ARG A 10 -9.32 -37.65 11.16
N ALA A 11 -9.55 -37.88 9.87
CA ALA A 11 -8.64 -37.37 8.82
C ALA A 11 -9.08 -36.09 8.09
N ILE A 12 -10.24 -35.48 8.40
CA ILE A 12 -10.74 -34.34 7.59
C ILE A 12 -10.55 -32.97 8.27
N PHE A 13 -10.21 -32.90 9.56
CA PHE A 13 -10.05 -31.60 10.25
C PHE A 13 -8.59 -31.16 10.49
N GLN A 14 -7.61 -31.90 9.96
CA GLN A 14 -6.19 -31.51 9.99
C GLN A 14 -5.79 -30.93 8.63
N GLY A 15 -6.22 -29.70 8.36
CA GLY A 15 -5.85 -28.98 7.14
C GLY A 15 -5.84 -27.48 7.37
N ASN A 16 -4.64 -26.90 7.24
CA ASN A 16 -4.37 -25.48 6.99
C ASN A 16 -4.40 -24.52 8.18
N ASN A 17 -3.44 -24.68 9.11
CA ASN A 17 -3.06 -23.65 10.10
C ASN A 17 -1.81 -22.84 9.70
N THR A 18 -1.49 -22.70 8.41
CA THR A 18 -0.19 -22.12 7.99
C THR A 18 -0.20 -21.04 6.90
N MET A 19 -1.34 -20.53 6.43
CA MET A 19 -1.33 -19.60 5.27
C MET A 19 -1.83 -18.16 5.50
N ASP A 20 -2.45 -17.83 6.64
CA ASP A 20 -2.97 -16.47 6.87
C ASP A 20 -2.02 -15.54 7.64
N LYS A 21 -0.70 -15.76 7.52
CA LYS A 21 0.34 -14.81 8.00
C LYS A 21 1.01 -14.01 6.87
N LEU A 22 0.51 -14.09 5.63
CA LEU A 22 1.20 -13.55 4.45
C LEU A 22 0.59 -12.28 3.84
N LEU A 23 -0.36 -11.59 4.49
CA LEU A 23 -1.06 -10.43 3.87
C LEU A 23 -1.08 -9.13 4.68
N ILE A 24 -0.13 -8.90 5.60
CA ILE A 24 0.14 -7.53 6.06
C ILE A 24 1.34 -7.01 5.30
N ALA A 25 1.10 -6.52 4.08
CA ALA A 25 2.05 -5.65 3.41
C ALA A 25 2.20 -4.40 4.28
N LYS A 26 3.21 -4.40 5.15
CA LYS A 26 3.64 -3.22 5.89
C LYS A 26 4.05 -2.19 4.85
N LEU A 27 3.15 -1.25 4.56
CA LEU A 27 3.43 -0.07 3.76
C LEU A 27 4.74 0.54 4.27
N PRO A 28 5.68 0.96 3.40
CA PRO A 28 6.87 1.65 3.85
C PRO A 28 6.45 2.97 4.51
N SER A 29 6.28 2.94 5.83
CA SER A 29 6.30 4.10 6.69
C SER A 29 7.75 4.61 6.69
N GLU A 30 7.91 5.91 6.46
CA GLU A 30 9.18 6.65 6.40
C GLU A 30 9.81 6.78 5.00
N ILE A 31 9.07 7.44 4.10
CA ILE A 31 9.72 8.16 3.00
C ILE A 31 10.31 9.43 3.61
N ASN A 32 11.63 9.40 3.81
CA ASN A 32 12.47 10.53 4.16
C ASN A 32 12.21 11.67 3.16
N SER A 33 11.29 12.57 3.52
CA SER A 33 10.80 13.61 2.63
C SER A 33 11.30 14.94 3.16
N GLN A 34 12.03 15.68 2.31
CA GLN A 34 11.86 17.12 2.31
C GLN A 34 10.35 17.36 2.23
N ASN A 35 9.72 17.72 3.35
CA ASN A 35 8.28 17.56 3.64
C ASN A 35 7.36 17.85 2.45
N PHE A 36 7.08 16.85 1.61
CA PHE A 36 6.17 17.00 0.49
C PHE A 36 4.75 17.09 1.03
N LYS A 37 3.98 18.09 0.62
CA LYS A 37 2.57 18.17 1.02
C LYS A 37 1.77 17.10 0.28
N MET A 38 1.14 16.18 0.99
CA MET A 38 0.23 15.19 0.37
C MET A 38 -1.11 15.84 0.05
N LYS A 39 -1.65 15.64 -1.17
CA LYS A 39 -2.97 16.13 -1.59
C LYS A 39 -3.67 15.14 -2.50
N ALA A 40 -5.00 15.03 -2.38
CA ALA A 40 -5.81 14.26 -3.33
C ALA A 40 -5.74 14.85 -4.74
N PHE A 41 -5.82 16.19 -4.84
CA PHE A 41 -5.73 16.93 -6.10
C PHE A 41 -4.46 17.77 -6.15
N LEU A 42 -3.71 17.60 -7.24
CA LEU A 42 -2.50 18.35 -7.50
C LEU A 42 -2.82 19.60 -8.33
N LYS A 43 -2.11 20.70 -8.06
CA LYS A 43 -2.19 21.94 -8.83
C LYS A 43 -0.83 22.61 -8.93
N LEU A 44 -0.55 23.20 -10.08
CA LEU A 44 0.61 24.09 -10.27
C LEU A 44 0.32 25.44 -9.61
N ARG A 45 1.34 26.07 -9.01
CA ARG A 45 1.20 27.35 -8.28
C ARG A 45 2.03 28.48 -8.86
N CYS A 46 3.00 28.16 -9.71
CA CYS A 46 3.84 29.11 -10.45
C CYS A 46 4.25 28.50 -11.79
N LYS A 47 4.91 29.30 -12.63
CA LYS A 47 5.44 28.88 -13.94
C LYS A 47 6.51 27.79 -13.87
N ASP A 48 7.25 27.74 -12.76
CA ASP A 48 8.33 26.78 -12.54
C ASP A 48 7.84 25.47 -11.90
N CYS A 49 6.53 25.33 -11.67
CA CYS A 49 5.93 24.08 -11.23
C CYS A 49 5.68 23.15 -12.43
N TYR A 50 5.99 21.87 -12.27
CA TYR A 50 5.70 20.85 -13.27
C TYR A 50 5.24 19.54 -12.62
N PHE A 51 4.48 18.77 -13.39
CA PHE A 51 4.06 17.42 -13.00
C PHE A 51 5.14 16.41 -13.34
N ILE A 52 5.33 15.43 -12.46
CA ILE A 52 6.20 14.29 -12.68
C ILE A 52 5.51 13.05 -12.12
N ARG A 53 5.73 11.90 -12.77
CA ARG A 53 5.27 10.60 -12.28
C ARG A 53 6.45 9.85 -11.68
N VAL A 54 6.35 9.50 -10.40
CA VAL A 54 7.39 8.79 -9.65
C VAL A 54 6.70 7.62 -8.94
N ASP A 55 7.21 6.40 -9.12
CA ASP A 55 6.67 5.17 -8.51
C ASP A 55 5.15 4.99 -8.69
N GLY A 56 4.65 5.36 -9.89
CA GLY A 56 3.24 5.27 -10.23
C GLY A 56 2.34 6.35 -9.61
N ARG A 57 2.89 7.27 -8.80
CA ARG A 57 2.16 8.39 -8.19
C ARG A 57 2.49 9.69 -8.90
N TRP A 58 1.52 10.59 -8.96
CA TRP A 58 1.78 11.94 -9.44
C TRP A 58 2.42 12.80 -8.34
N GLU A 59 3.38 13.62 -8.74
CA GLU A 59 3.99 14.64 -7.91
C GLU A 59 4.04 15.98 -8.66
N VAL A 60 4.04 17.09 -7.91
CA VAL A 60 4.37 18.42 -8.40
C VAL A 60 5.73 18.79 -7.82
N LYS A 61 6.70 19.07 -8.68
CA LYS A 61 7.99 19.65 -8.29
C LYS A 61 8.08 21.09 -8.78
N CYS A 62 8.97 21.85 -8.16
CA CYS A 62 9.24 23.24 -8.51
C CYS A 62 10.71 23.54 -8.29
N SER A 63 11.38 24.09 -9.30
CA SER A 63 12.80 24.46 -9.22
C SER A 63 13.03 25.69 -8.32
N GLN A 64 12.11 26.66 -8.37
CA GLN A 64 12.26 27.92 -7.65
C GLN A 64 11.78 27.88 -6.19
N TYR A 65 10.67 27.17 -5.91
CA TYR A 65 10.01 27.22 -4.61
C TYR A 65 9.73 25.82 -4.04
N PRO A 66 10.55 25.33 -3.08
CA PRO A 66 10.34 24.03 -2.44
C PRO A 66 8.96 23.86 -1.79
N ARG A 67 8.35 24.95 -1.29
CA ARG A 67 6.98 24.95 -0.72
C ARG A 67 5.86 24.55 -1.69
N HIS A 68 6.14 24.50 -2.99
CA HIS A 68 5.19 24.03 -4.00
C HIS A 68 5.19 22.51 -4.16
N HIS A 69 6.23 21.84 -3.66
CA HIS A 69 6.39 20.39 -3.76
C HIS A 69 5.20 19.67 -3.10
N THR A 70 4.49 18.90 -3.90
CA THR A 70 3.23 18.24 -3.48
C THR A 70 3.19 16.83 -4.08
N LYS A 71 2.73 15.83 -3.34
CA LYS A 71 2.56 14.46 -3.83
C LYS A 71 1.10 14.04 -3.79
N GLN A 72 0.70 13.18 -4.73
CA GLN A 72 -0.64 12.64 -4.76
C GLN A 72 -0.83 11.72 -3.55
N ALA A 73 -1.83 12.04 -2.73
CA ALA A 73 -2.29 11.14 -1.67
C ALA A 73 -2.77 9.84 -2.30
N GLY A 74 -2.42 8.69 -1.70
CA GLY A 74 -3.04 7.44 -2.09
C GLY A 74 -4.55 7.60 -2.06
N VAL A 75 -5.25 7.02 -3.05
CA VAL A 75 -6.69 6.93 -3.00
C VAL A 75 -7.00 6.09 -1.77
N LEU A 76 -7.44 6.76 -0.69
CA LEU A 76 -8.10 6.10 0.42
C LEU A 76 -9.43 5.65 -0.17
N THR A 77 -9.49 4.37 -0.56
CA THR A 77 -10.76 3.68 -0.72
C THR A 77 -11.42 3.67 0.67
N TRP A 78 -12.51 4.42 0.83
CA TRP A 78 -13.38 4.32 2.01
C TRP A 78 -14.10 2.99 2.02
#